data_AF-A0A7Y5WVD1-F1
#
_entry.id   AF-A0A7Y5WVD1-F1
#
_cell.length_a   1.000
_cell.length_b   1.000
_cell.length_c   1.000
_cell.angle_alpha   90.00
_cell.angle_beta   90.00
_cell.angle_gamma   90.00
#
_symmetry.space_group_name_H-M   'P 1'
#
loop_
_entity.id
_entity.type
_entity.pdbx_description
1 polymer ?
#
loop_
_entity_poly.entity_id
_entity_poly.type
_entity_poly.pdbx_seq_one_letter_code
_entity_poly.pdbx_strand_id
1 'polypeptide(L)'
;MPAALLLAIALSAPQQPAAPPSPSAASASASAAPPAADLPVSLDRIERALSKPAPIKLKEQTPVFRLEVFGRKPTLEDILGEKFWIGPTPYGGMTHQEFLDMVTPQLARPYAGFTGGHLVAEVGLALAEQWALKQAIRKYRDAREEHERDAARKEVMEALAALEKARREAGLPEK
;
A
#
# COMPACT_ATOMS: atom_id res chain seq x y z
N MET A 1 22.75 -1.29 15.89
CA MET A 1 21.75 -1.94 16.76
C MET A 1 20.44 -1.19 16.63
N PRO A 2 19.39 -1.78 16.02
CA PRO A 2 18.08 -1.16 15.92
C PRO A 2 17.26 -1.42 17.20
N ALA A 3 16.49 -0.42 17.63
CA ALA A 3 15.45 -0.59 18.65
C ALA A 3 14.24 0.26 18.26
N ALA A 4 13.22 -0.37 17.69
CA ALA A 4 11.91 0.25 17.53
C ALA A 4 11.13 0.14 18.84
N LEU A 5 10.36 1.16 19.22
CA LEU A 5 9.10 0.93 19.95
C LEU A 5 8.11 2.12 19.93
N LEU A 6 6.89 1.80 19.50
CA LEU A 6 5.57 2.29 19.96
C LEU A 6 5.34 3.78 20.26
N LEU A 7 4.69 4.44 19.30
CA LEU A 7 3.26 4.83 19.39
C LEU A 7 2.65 5.00 20.80
N ALA A 8 2.31 6.24 21.16
CA ALA A 8 1.33 6.54 22.21
C ALA A 8 0.48 7.77 21.82
N ILE A 9 -0.82 7.55 21.59
CA ILE A 9 -1.81 8.60 21.29
C ILE A 9 -2.32 9.14 22.64
N ALA A 10 -2.00 10.39 22.96
CA ALA A 10 -2.53 11.05 24.15
C ALA A 10 -3.86 11.76 23.84
N LEU A 11 -4.95 11.27 24.43
CA LEU A 11 -6.30 11.82 24.31
C LEU A 11 -6.42 13.22 24.94
N SER A 12 -7.06 14.15 24.24
CA SER A 12 -7.50 15.43 24.79
C SER A 12 -8.60 15.24 25.83
N ALA A 13 -8.44 15.85 27.01
CA ALA A 13 -9.47 15.88 28.05
C ALA A 13 -10.39 17.10 27.87
N PRO A 14 -11.73 16.96 27.91
CA PRO A 14 -12.65 18.09 27.92
C PRO A 14 -12.76 18.76 29.30
N GLN A 15 -13.05 20.05 29.26
CA GLN A 15 -12.90 21.03 30.35
C GLN A 15 -14.13 21.10 31.26
N GLN A 16 -13.93 21.21 32.58
CA GLN A 16 -15.00 21.22 33.60
C GLN A 16 -15.47 22.65 33.93
N PRO A 17 -16.78 22.98 33.82
CA PRO A 17 -17.32 24.27 34.29
C PRO A 17 -17.51 24.32 35.81
N ALA A 18 -17.36 25.51 36.39
CA ALA A 18 -17.44 25.76 37.83
C ALA A 18 -18.89 25.98 38.34
N ALA A 19 -19.10 25.73 39.64
CA ALA A 19 -20.38 25.88 40.32
C ALA A 19 -20.60 27.28 40.95
N PRO A 20 -21.85 27.76 41.10
CA PRO A 20 -22.18 28.95 41.87
C PRO A 20 -22.25 28.67 43.39
N PRO A 21 -21.92 29.64 44.26
CA PRO A 21 -21.89 29.45 45.72
C PRO A 21 -23.27 29.57 46.40
N SER A 22 -23.44 28.83 47.51
CA SER A 22 -24.62 28.88 48.38
C SER A 22 -24.52 29.98 49.45
N PRO A 23 -25.65 30.54 49.94
CA PRO A 23 -25.67 31.47 51.08
C PRO A 23 -25.50 30.73 52.42
N SER A 24 -25.01 31.46 53.44
CA SER A 24 -24.64 30.90 54.75
C SER A 24 -25.62 31.24 55.88
N ALA A 25 -25.76 30.27 56.79
CA ALA A 25 -26.12 30.38 58.22
C ALA A 25 -27.42 31.08 58.67
N ALA A 26 -28.28 30.28 59.31
CA ALA A 26 -29.00 30.67 60.53
C ALA A 26 -29.05 29.44 61.47
N SER A 27 -28.79 29.64 62.76
CA SER A 27 -28.65 28.58 63.78
C SER A 27 -29.71 28.70 64.89
N ALA A 28 -29.73 27.70 65.78
CA ALA A 28 -30.47 27.59 67.05
C ALA A 28 -31.94 27.12 66.97
N SER A 29 -32.51 26.38 67.94
CA SER A 29 -31.98 25.55 69.05
C SER A 29 -33.15 24.78 69.70
N ALA A 30 -33.01 23.50 70.09
CA ALA A 30 -33.95 22.86 71.04
C ALA A 30 -33.44 21.55 71.69
N SER A 31 -33.40 21.55 73.03
CA SER A 31 -33.29 20.52 74.09
C SER A 31 -33.40 19.00 73.79
N ALA A 32 -32.68 18.19 74.60
CA ALA A 32 -32.85 16.73 74.80
C ALA A 32 -33.97 16.41 75.83
N ALA A 33 -34.30 15.18 76.28
CA ALA A 33 -33.73 13.81 76.23
C ALA A 33 -34.89 12.75 76.37
N PRO A 34 -34.74 11.42 76.64
CA PRO A 34 -33.59 10.50 76.81
C PRO A 34 -33.59 9.30 75.78
N PRO A 35 -32.68 8.29 75.85
CA PRO A 35 -32.31 7.50 74.67
C PRO A 35 -33.12 6.21 74.42
N ALA A 36 -33.51 6.00 73.16
CA ALA A 36 -33.79 4.67 72.62
C ALA A 36 -32.51 4.10 71.97
N ALA A 37 -32.36 2.78 72.04
CA ALA A 37 -31.13 2.03 71.77
C ALA A 37 -30.36 2.43 70.49
N ASP A 38 -29.06 2.62 70.72
CA ASP A 38 -27.91 2.60 69.81
C ASP A 38 -28.11 1.87 68.45
N LEU A 39 -28.40 2.67 67.42
CA LEU A 39 -28.12 2.41 66.00
C LEU A 39 -27.99 3.79 65.32
N PRO A 40 -26.97 4.06 64.49
CA PRO A 40 -26.78 5.37 63.84
C PRO A 40 -27.79 5.66 62.71
N VAL A 41 -28.90 4.90 62.65
CA VAL A 41 -29.87 4.89 61.56
C VAL A 41 -31.27 4.81 62.16
N SER A 42 -32.04 5.91 62.04
CA SER A 42 -33.42 5.96 62.53
C SER A 42 -34.34 5.09 61.66
N LEU A 43 -34.74 3.92 62.16
CA LEU A 43 -35.55 2.94 61.41
C LEU A 43 -36.91 3.50 60.97
N ASP A 44 -37.60 4.28 61.82
CA ASP A 44 -38.84 5.00 61.48
C ASP A 44 -38.73 5.87 60.23
N ARG A 45 -37.54 6.45 59.99
CA ARG A 45 -37.28 7.31 58.82
C ARG A 45 -37.14 6.48 57.55
N ILE A 46 -36.59 5.27 57.65
CA ILE A 46 -36.47 4.33 56.53
C ILE A 46 -37.84 3.74 56.21
N GLU A 47 -38.61 3.30 57.20
CA GLU A 47 -39.95 2.76 56.99
C GLU A 47 -40.88 3.82 56.37
N ARG A 48 -40.82 5.07 56.85
CA ARG A 48 -41.54 6.23 56.26
C ARG A 48 -41.00 6.66 54.88
N ALA A 49 -39.80 6.22 54.48
CA ALA A 49 -39.28 6.44 53.14
C ALA A 49 -39.70 5.32 52.17
N LEU A 50 -39.72 4.06 52.63
CA LEU A 50 -40.11 2.87 51.86
C LEU A 50 -41.61 2.78 51.62
N SER A 51 -42.44 3.24 52.56
CA SER A 51 -43.90 3.29 52.44
C SER A 51 -44.40 4.35 51.46
N LYS A 52 -43.53 5.21 50.91
CA LYS A 52 -43.89 6.14 49.85
C LYS A 52 -43.92 5.40 48.51
N PRO A 53 -45.00 5.50 47.71
CA PRO A 53 -45.04 4.89 46.40
C PRO A 53 -43.89 5.45 45.54
N ALA A 54 -43.14 4.55 44.90
CA ALA A 54 -41.99 4.94 44.08
C ALA A 54 -42.44 5.88 42.95
N PRO A 55 -41.74 7.01 42.72
CA PRO A 55 -42.13 7.96 41.69
C PRO A 55 -42.09 7.28 40.32
N ILE A 56 -43.20 7.38 39.56
CA ILE A 56 -43.30 6.85 38.21
C ILE A 56 -42.29 7.59 37.34
N LYS A 57 -41.15 6.95 37.07
CA LYS A 57 -40.18 7.44 36.11
C LYS A 57 -40.72 7.19 34.71
N LEU A 58 -41.42 8.17 34.16
CA LEU A 58 -41.65 8.23 32.72
C LEU A 58 -40.28 8.29 32.04
N LYS A 59 -39.79 7.15 31.56
CA LYS A 59 -38.73 7.14 30.55
C LYS A 59 -39.31 7.81 29.32
N GLU A 60 -38.83 9.00 29.01
CA GLU A 60 -39.04 9.64 27.73
C GLU A 60 -38.57 8.67 26.65
N GLN A 61 -39.51 8.03 25.95
CA GLN A 61 -39.19 7.21 24.80
C GLN A 61 -38.82 8.17 23.66
N THR A 62 -37.53 8.48 23.54
CA THR A 62 -37.03 9.27 22.41
C THR A 62 -37.40 8.54 21.12
N PRO A 63 -38.27 9.12 20.26
CA PRO A 63 -38.71 8.43 19.06
C PRO A 63 -37.54 8.31 18.08
N VAL A 64 -37.09 7.07 17.85
CA VAL A 64 -36.03 6.78 16.88
C VAL A 64 -36.62 6.70 15.48
N PHE A 65 -36.69 7.85 14.81
CA PHE A 65 -37.07 7.90 13.40
C PHE A 65 -35.97 7.28 12.54
N ARG A 66 -36.34 6.27 11.73
CA ARG A 66 -35.46 5.70 10.71
C ARG A 66 -35.83 6.31 9.36
N LEU A 67 -34.87 6.94 8.71
CA LEU A 67 -35.04 7.52 7.37
C LEU A 67 -34.33 6.62 6.36
N GLU A 68 -35.09 6.06 5.43
CA GLU A 68 -34.55 5.35 4.26
C GLU A 68 -34.51 6.32 3.09
N VAL A 69 -33.31 6.79 2.73
CA VAL A 69 -33.10 7.70 1.61
C VAL A 69 -32.92 6.88 0.34
N PHE A 70 -34.01 6.73 -0.42
CA PHE A 70 -33.96 6.13 -1.75
C PHE A 70 -33.47 7.16 -2.77
N GLY A 71 -32.32 6.87 -3.40
CA GLY A 71 -31.75 7.68 -4.47
C GLY A 71 -31.07 6.80 -5.50
N ARG A 72 -31.04 7.25 -6.77
CA ARG A 72 -30.18 6.65 -7.79
C ARG A 72 -28.73 6.86 -7.35
N LYS A 73 -27.94 5.79 -7.32
CA LYS A 73 -26.49 5.88 -7.11
C LYS A 73 -25.91 6.76 -8.23
N PRO A 74 -25.29 7.91 -7.92
CA PRO A 74 -24.66 8.74 -8.94
C PRO A 74 -23.53 7.93 -9.59
N THR A 75 -23.48 7.92 -10.92
CA THR A 75 -22.34 7.33 -11.63
C THR A 75 -21.18 8.31 -11.68
N LEU A 76 -20.00 7.87 -12.12
CA LEU A 76 -18.84 8.75 -12.17
C LEU A 76 -19.03 9.87 -13.20
N GLU A 77 -19.78 9.58 -14.25
CA GLU A 77 -20.20 10.49 -15.33
C GLU A 77 -21.24 11.51 -14.85
N ASP A 78 -22.13 11.15 -13.92
CA ASP A 78 -23.09 12.09 -13.31
C ASP A 78 -22.36 13.18 -12.48
N ILE A 79 -21.12 12.92 -12.01
CA ILE A 79 -20.34 13.82 -11.15
C ILE A 79 -19.23 14.56 -11.94
N LEU A 80 -18.51 13.86 -12.82
CA LEU A 80 -17.37 14.42 -13.57
C LEU A 80 -17.70 14.76 -15.03
N GLY A 81 -18.89 14.38 -15.53
CA GLY A 81 -19.32 14.55 -16.92
C GLY A 81 -18.93 13.39 -17.84
N GLU A 82 -19.66 13.25 -18.96
CA GLU A 82 -19.55 12.15 -19.95
C GLU A 82 -18.16 11.98 -20.60
N LYS A 83 -17.25 12.94 -20.44
CA LYS A 83 -15.92 12.97 -21.07
C LYS A 83 -14.82 13.28 -20.06
N PHE A 84 -14.96 12.85 -18.81
CA PHE A 84 -13.93 13.07 -17.78
C PHE A 84 -12.54 12.51 -18.17
N TRP A 85 -12.48 11.58 -19.12
CA TRP A 85 -11.26 11.00 -19.69
C TRP A 85 -10.71 11.74 -20.93
N ILE A 86 -11.38 12.78 -21.47
CA ILE A 86 -10.95 13.52 -22.67
C ILE A 86 -11.02 15.04 -22.44
N GLY A 87 -9.86 15.68 -22.46
CA GLY A 87 -9.74 17.13 -22.59
C GLY A 87 -9.94 17.91 -21.28
N PRO A 88 -9.92 19.26 -21.34
CA PRO A 88 -9.96 20.10 -20.16
C PRO A 88 -11.25 19.88 -19.36
N THR A 89 -11.10 19.80 -18.05
CA THR A 89 -12.23 19.66 -17.12
C THR A 89 -13.27 20.76 -17.34
N PRO A 90 -14.58 20.47 -17.19
CA PRO A 90 -15.60 21.52 -17.21
C PRO A 90 -15.22 22.63 -16.21
N TYR A 91 -15.55 23.87 -16.57
CA TYR A 91 -15.14 25.10 -15.86
C TYR A 91 -13.65 25.51 -15.99
N GLY A 92 -12.88 24.87 -16.88
CA GLY A 92 -11.57 25.39 -17.30
C GLY A 92 -10.42 25.13 -16.32
N GLY A 93 -10.53 24.07 -15.52
CA GLY A 93 -9.44 23.62 -14.66
C GLY A 93 -8.27 23.05 -15.48
N MET A 94 -7.05 23.38 -15.02
CA MET A 94 -5.78 22.85 -15.54
C MET A 94 -5.78 21.31 -15.54
N THR A 95 -5.29 20.70 -16.63
CA THR A 95 -5.23 19.23 -16.69
C THR A 95 -4.14 18.67 -15.77
N HIS A 96 -4.22 17.39 -15.39
CA HIS A 96 -3.18 16.76 -14.56
C HIS A 96 -1.79 16.82 -15.22
N GLN A 97 -1.71 16.64 -16.54
CA GLN A 97 -0.46 16.75 -17.29
C GLN A 97 0.09 18.18 -17.28
N GLU A 98 -0.77 19.18 -17.47
CA GLU A 98 -0.40 20.60 -17.45
C GLU A 98 0.05 21.05 -16.04
N PHE A 99 -0.58 20.53 -14.97
CA PHE A 99 -0.09 20.70 -13.60
C PHE A 99 1.30 20.08 -13.42
N LEU A 100 1.49 18.83 -13.87
CA LEU A 100 2.78 18.15 -13.80
C LEU A 100 3.85 18.90 -14.59
N ASP A 101 3.54 19.42 -15.79
CA ASP A 101 4.45 20.27 -16.56
C ASP A 101 4.80 21.56 -15.80
N MET A 102 3.85 22.20 -15.14
CA MET A 102 4.10 23.42 -14.37
C MET A 102 5.00 23.17 -13.15
N VAL A 103 4.79 22.08 -12.40
CA VAL A 103 5.53 21.82 -11.14
C VAL A 103 6.79 20.96 -11.32
N THR A 104 6.92 20.23 -12.42
CA THR A 104 8.06 19.34 -12.67
C THR A 104 9.11 20.05 -13.53
N PRO A 105 10.34 20.28 -13.02
CA PRO A 105 11.45 20.82 -13.81
C PRO A 105 11.68 19.99 -15.06
N GLN A 106 12.07 20.61 -16.18
CA GLN A 106 12.18 19.89 -17.46
C GLN A 106 13.09 18.65 -17.38
N LEU A 107 14.16 18.67 -16.58
CA LEU A 107 15.05 17.51 -16.40
C LEU A 107 14.43 16.32 -15.63
N ALA A 108 13.33 16.55 -14.90
CA ALA A 108 12.63 15.54 -14.11
C ALA A 108 11.30 15.08 -14.75
N ARG A 109 10.88 15.67 -15.87
CA ARG A 109 9.68 15.22 -16.60
C ARG A 109 10.00 13.91 -17.33
N PRO A 110 9.17 12.86 -17.20
CA PRO A 110 9.48 11.52 -17.71
C PRO A 110 9.66 11.43 -19.24
N TYR A 111 9.24 12.46 -20.00
CA TYR A 111 9.38 12.52 -21.46
C TYR A 111 10.30 13.63 -21.99
N ALA A 112 10.77 14.56 -21.15
CA ALA A 112 11.55 15.70 -21.62
C ALA A 112 13.02 15.35 -21.91
N GLY A 113 13.59 14.36 -21.22
CA GLY A 113 14.91 13.80 -21.54
C GLY A 113 14.93 13.01 -22.86
N PHE A 114 13.76 12.64 -23.39
CA PHE A 114 13.60 11.86 -24.63
C PHE A 114 13.30 12.74 -25.86
N THR A 115 13.62 14.02 -25.80
CA THR A 115 13.35 15.00 -26.88
C THR A 115 14.22 14.75 -28.12
N GLY A 116 13.73 13.89 -29.02
CA GLY A 116 14.10 13.80 -30.44
C GLY A 116 15.45 13.14 -30.75
N GLY A 117 16.56 13.70 -30.26
CA GLY A 117 17.91 13.27 -30.62
C GLY A 117 18.43 12.08 -29.82
N HIS A 118 18.25 12.11 -28.50
CA HIS A 118 18.86 11.12 -27.60
C HIS A 118 18.26 9.70 -27.77
N LEU A 119 16.95 9.59 -28.02
CA LEU A 119 16.33 8.30 -28.36
C LEU A 119 16.93 7.68 -29.64
N VAL A 120 17.18 8.48 -30.68
CA VAL A 120 17.76 8.00 -31.94
C VAL A 120 19.21 7.54 -31.72
N ALA A 121 19.97 8.26 -30.89
CA ALA A 121 21.33 7.87 -30.52
C ALA A 121 21.35 6.56 -29.69
N GLU A 122 20.46 6.42 -28.71
CA GLU A 122 20.38 5.23 -27.84
C GLU A 122 19.89 3.99 -28.60
N VAL A 123 18.84 4.13 -29.42
CA VAL A 123 18.37 3.07 -30.33
C VAL A 123 19.46 2.70 -31.35
N GLY A 124 20.18 3.69 -31.89
CA GLY A 124 21.29 3.47 -32.81
C GLY A 124 22.44 2.69 -32.17
N LEU A 125 22.81 3.04 -30.94
CA LEU A 125 23.83 2.33 -30.15
C LEU A 125 23.40 0.89 -29.86
N ALA A 126 22.19 0.68 -29.34
CA ALA A 126 21.66 -0.65 -29.07
C ALA A 126 21.61 -1.54 -30.32
N LEU A 127 21.26 -0.97 -31.49
CA LEU A 127 21.26 -1.70 -32.76
C LEU A 127 22.68 -2.07 -33.20
N ALA A 128 23.65 -1.17 -33.02
CA ALA A 128 25.06 -1.39 -33.33
C ALA A 128 25.68 -2.47 -32.42
N GLU A 129 25.37 -2.46 -31.12
CA GLU A 129 25.77 -3.49 -30.15
C GLU A 129 25.20 -4.86 -30.53
N GLN A 130 23.91 -4.94 -30.87
CA GLN A 130 23.29 -6.18 -31.33
C GLN A 130 23.92 -6.70 -32.63
N TRP A 131 24.31 -5.82 -33.55
CA TRP A 131 25.01 -6.21 -34.77
C TRP A 131 26.42 -6.74 -34.46
N ALA A 132 27.18 -6.03 -33.62
CA ALA A 132 28.52 -6.43 -33.20
C ALA A 132 28.51 -7.79 -32.47
N LEU A 133 27.55 -8.00 -31.56
CA LEU A 133 27.36 -9.27 -30.85
C LEU A 133 27.01 -10.41 -31.81
N LYS A 134 26.12 -10.18 -32.79
CA LYS A 134 25.81 -11.17 -33.83
C LYS A 134 27.03 -11.54 -34.67
N GLN A 135 27.91 -10.57 -34.99
CA GLN A 135 29.16 -10.84 -35.71
C GLN A 135 30.16 -11.63 -34.86
N ALA A 136 30.30 -11.29 -33.57
CA ALA A 136 31.16 -12.02 -32.65
C ALA A 136 30.71 -13.49 -32.47
N ILE A 137 29.40 -13.71 -32.29
CA ILE A 137 28.82 -15.07 -32.16
C ILE A 137 29.02 -15.88 -33.44
N ARG A 138 28.87 -15.27 -34.63
CA ARG A 138 29.15 -15.95 -35.91
C ARG A 138 30.60 -16.40 -36.00
N LYS A 139 31.55 -15.47 -35.85
CA LYS A 139 33.00 -15.78 -35.89
C LYS A 139 33.39 -16.87 -34.89
N TYR A 140 32.82 -16.86 -33.68
CA TYR A 140 33.07 -17.90 -32.68
C TYR A 140 32.54 -19.27 -33.13
N ARG A 141 31.32 -19.32 -33.67
CA ARG A 141 30.72 -20.57 -34.19
C ARG A 141 31.49 -21.11 -35.39
N ASP A 142 31.86 -20.24 -36.33
CA ASP A 142 32.59 -20.61 -37.54
C ASP A 142 33.96 -21.22 -37.19
N ALA A 143 34.72 -20.60 -36.28
CA ALA A 143 36.00 -21.12 -35.79
C ALA A 143 35.85 -22.44 -35.01
N ARG A 144 34.77 -22.58 -34.23
CA ARG A 144 34.47 -23.80 -33.48
C ARG A 144 34.12 -24.97 -34.42
N GLU A 145 33.36 -24.70 -35.48
CA GLU A 145 33.04 -25.70 -36.50
C GLU A 145 34.27 -26.10 -37.33
N GLU A 146 35.18 -25.17 -37.62
CA GLU A 146 36.47 -25.47 -38.27
C GLU A 146 37.33 -26.41 -37.41
N HIS A 147 37.45 -26.15 -36.10
CA HIS A 147 38.12 -27.06 -35.17
C HIS A 147 37.47 -28.46 -35.09
N GLU A 148 36.14 -28.55 -35.11
CA GLU A 148 35.43 -29.85 -35.13
C GLU A 148 35.67 -30.62 -36.43
N ARG A 149 35.67 -29.94 -37.58
CA ARG A 149 35.98 -30.54 -38.89
C ARG A 149 37.42 -31.07 -38.94
N ASP A 150 38.38 -30.34 -38.36
CA ASP A 150 39.78 -30.76 -38.32
C ASP A 150 40.05 -31.87 -37.30
N ALA A 151 39.30 -31.94 -36.19
CA ALA A 151 39.30 -33.09 -35.29
C ALA A 151 38.77 -34.35 -36.01
N ALA A 152 37.60 -34.26 -36.64
CA ALA A 152 37.00 -35.36 -37.40
C ALA A 152 37.90 -35.85 -38.55
N ARG A 153 38.59 -34.93 -39.25
CA ARG A 153 39.59 -35.28 -40.28
C ARG A 153 40.75 -36.09 -39.69
N LYS A 154 41.27 -35.72 -38.51
CA LYS A 154 42.36 -36.44 -37.83
C LYS A 154 41.90 -37.84 -37.41
N GLU A 155 40.72 -37.96 -36.81
CA GLU A 155 40.13 -39.24 -36.41
C GLU A 155 39.96 -40.19 -37.61
N VAL A 156 39.47 -39.68 -38.75
CA VAL A 156 39.36 -40.48 -39.99
C VAL A 156 40.74 -40.91 -40.52
N MET A 157 41.73 -40.02 -40.53
CA MET A 157 43.09 -40.37 -40.97
C MET A 157 43.77 -41.38 -40.04
N GLU A 158 43.55 -41.27 -38.72
CA GLU A 158 44.04 -42.23 -37.73
C GLU A 158 43.38 -43.61 -37.91
N ALA A 159 42.06 -43.64 -38.12
CA ALA A 159 41.32 -44.88 -38.40
C ALA A 159 41.78 -45.55 -39.71
N LEU A 160 42.06 -44.78 -40.76
CA LEU A 160 42.63 -45.30 -42.02
C LEU A 160 44.04 -45.86 -41.81
N ALA A 161 44.92 -45.14 -41.12
CA ALA A 161 46.29 -45.60 -40.82
C ALA A 161 46.29 -46.86 -39.93
N ALA A 162 45.38 -46.96 -38.97
CA ALA A 162 45.19 -48.15 -38.15
C ALA A 162 44.72 -49.36 -38.98
N LEU A 163 43.79 -49.13 -39.93
CA LEU A 163 43.31 -50.17 -40.85
C LEU A 163 44.40 -50.64 -41.81
N GLU A 164 45.19 -49.72 -42.38
CA GLU A 164 46.37 -50.06 -43.20
C GLU A 164 47.40 -50.88 -42.41
N LYS A 165 47.70 -50.49 -41.17
CA LYS A 165 48.60 -51.24 -40.29
C LYS A 165 48.09 -52.66 -40.02
N ALA A 166 46.83 -52.81 -39.62
CA ALA A 166 46.22 -54.11 -39.38
C ALA A 166 46.20 -54.99 -40.66
N ARG A 167 46.01 -54.38 -41.83
CA ARG A 167 46.06 -55.07 -43.13
C ARG A 167 47.46 -55.53 -43.51
N ARG A 168 48.50 -54.74 -43.21
CA ARG A 168 49.91 -55.14 -43.39
C ARG A 168 50.30 -56.28 -42.44
N GLU A 169 49.86 -56.23 -41.17
CA GLU A 169 50.05 -57.31 -40.20
C GLU A 169 49.33 -58.61 -40.64
N ALA A 170 48.20 -58.51 -41.33
CA ALA A 170 47.47 -59.64 -41.93
C ALA A 170 48.06 -60.17 -43.26
N GLY A 171 49.16 -59.60 -43.77
CA GLY A 171 49.85 -60.08 -44.98
C GLY A 171 49.08 -59.92 -46.29
N LEU A 172 48.07 -59.05 -46.34
CA LEU A 172 47.26 -58.79 -47.54
C LEU A 172 47.96 -57.79 -48.48
N PRO A 173 47.93 -58.00 -49.81
CA PRO A 173 48.56 -57.07 -50.74
C PRO A 173 47.92 -55.68 -50.71
N GLU A 174 48.72 -54.64 -50.95
CA GLU A 174 48.22 -53.28 -51.23
C GLU A 174 47.44 -53.25 -52.56
N LYS A 175 46.60 -52.24 -52.77
CA LYS A 175 45.59 -52.21 -53.83
C LYS A 175 45.67 -50.92 -54.65
#